data_AF-A0A2J6RF54-F1
#
_entry.id   AF-A0A2J6RF54-F1
#
_cell.length_a   1.000
_cell.length_b   1.000
_cell.length_c   1.000
_cell.angle_alpha   90.00
_cell.angle_beta   90.00
_cell.angle_gamma   90.00
#
_symmetry.space_group_name_H-M   'P 1'
#
loop_
_entity.id
_entity.type
_entity.pdbx_description
1 polymer ?
#
loop_
_entity_poly.entity_id
_entity_poly.type
_entity_poly.pdbx_seq_one_letter_code
_entity_poly.pdbx_strand_id
1 'polypeptide(L)'
;MDKHTYEYKRLESKDHIRVLILDPSQDSSAPLQCSIKQQELETAEEPYECISYTWGSQTLAHDLYCDDGSIVEITANLHSALSRFRSNSRSRCLWADAVCINQADSEEKSEQIPLMPRIYRNASRVLVWLGSGIDGEGETVRSLVRLGRQLDRLSFNSSQDQETVQRVESQLSEAQESIRKFFQLPWFGRRWVVQEAVLNPDVVFYCGLTEISWPRLYLAFEALPDYIWNDNSGSRVHKSLQKLGDLWRAYSYLSRKAVSSE
;
A
#
# COMPACT_ATOMS: atom_id res chain seq x y z
N MET A 1 2.26 -27.50 23.48
CA MET A 1 1.26 -26.45 23.77
C MET A 1 0.35 -26.41 22.58
N ASP A 2 -0.92 -26.75 22.77
CA ASP A 2 -1.90 -26.67 21.69
C ASP A 2 -2.02 -25.22 21.25
N LYS A 3 -1.81 -24.96 19.96
CA LYS A 3 -2.02 -23.62 19.38
C LYS A 3 -3.51 -23.31 19.47
N HIS A 4 -3.88 -22.28 20.23
CA HIS A 4 -5.27 -21.82 20.31
C HIS A 4 -5.52 -20.79 19.19
N THR A 5 -6.44 -21.06 18.29
CA THR A 5 -6.81 -20.12 17.22
C THR A 5 -7.60 -18.94 17.78
N TYR A 6 -7.33 -17.73 17.31
CA TYR A 6 -8.06 -16.52 17.70
C TYR A 6 -9.55 -16.65 17.37
N GLU A 7 -10.41 -16.41 18.36
CA GLU A 7 -11.86 -16.43 18.20
C GLU A 7 -12.41 -15.01 17.98
N TYR A 8 -12.93 -14.77 16.76
CA TYR A 8 -13.51 -13.48 16.39
C TYR A 8 -14.82 -13.21 17.14
N LYS A 9 -14.82 -12.17 17.98
CA LYS A 9 -16.06 -11.63 18.58
C LYS A 9 -16.89 -10.90 17.53
N ARG A 10 -18.22 -11.08 17.52
CA ARG A 10 -19.14 -10.35 16.62
C ARG A 10 -18.91 -8.83 16.70
N LEU A 11 -19.01 -8.15 15.57
CA LEU A 11 -18.91 -6.69 15.52
C LEU A 11 -20.03 -6.04 16.34
N GLU A 12 -19.70 -5.01 17.11
CA GLU A 12 -20.65 -4.31 18.00
C GLU A 12 -21.78 -3.63 17.22
N SER A 13 -21.48 -3.12 16.03
CA SER A 13 -22.48 -2.60 15.10
C SER A 13 -22.01 -2.72 13.64
N LYS A 14 -22.88 -2.33 12.70
CA LYS A 14 -22.55 -2.31 11.26
C LYS A 14 -21.54 -1.24 10.87
N ASP A 15 -21.31 -0.26 11.73
CA ASP A 15 -20.32 0.80 11.53
C ASP A 15 -19.02 0.55 12.31
N HIS A 16 -18.88 -0.63 12.94
CA HIS A 16 -17.64 -1.05 13.57
C HIS A 16 -16.73 -1.80 12.60
N ILE A 17 -15.44 -1.62 12.80
CA ILE A 17 -14.37 -2.40 12.17
C ILE A 17 -13.45 -2.96 13.26
N ARG A 18 -12.72 -4.03 12.96
CA ARG A 18 -11.56 -4.41 13.76
C ARG A 18 -10.31 -3.72 13.24
N VAL A 19 -9.40 -3.40 14.15
CA VAL A 19 -8.04 -2.95 13.85
C VAL A 19 -7.04 -3.81 14.63
N LEU A 20 -5.90 -4.05 13.99
CA LEU A 20 -4.75 -4.78 14.49
C LEU A 20 -3.80 -3.75 15.14
N ILE A 21 -3.56 -3.86 16.44
CA ILE A 21 -2.50 -3.10 17.11
C ILE A 21 -1.25 -3.97 17.11
N LEU A 22 -0.33 -3.70 16.19
CA LEU A 22 0.93 -4.43 16.04
C LEU A 22 1.96 -3.91 17.04
N ASP A 23 2.52 -4.81 17.85
CA ASP A 23 3.49 -4.46 18.89
C ASP A 23 4.89 -4.15 18.34
N PRO A 24 5.63 -3.24 18.99
CA PRO A 24 6.97 -2.89 18.56
C PRO A 24 8.00 -3.95 18.94
N SER A 25 9.09 -4.02 18.18
CA SER A 25 10.28 -4.78 18.59
C SER A 25 11.54 -4.19 17.96
N GLN A 26 12.60 -4.09 18.75
CA GLN A 26 13.94 -3.73 18.26
C GLN A 26 14.60 -4.89 17.48
N ASP A 27 14.19 -6.13 17.76
CA ASP A 27 14.67 -7.31 17.05
C ASP A 27 13.74 -7.61 15.87
N SER A 28 14.26 -7.47 14.65
CA SER A 28 13.53 -7.77 13.41
C SER A 28 13.16 -9.24 13.25
N SER A 29 13.85 -10.15 13.94
CA SER A 29 13.59 -11.59 13.91
C SER A 29 12.57 -12.05 14.96
N ALA A 30 12.24 -11.19 15.93
CA ALA A 30 11.24 -11.50 16.95
C ALA A 30 9.87 -11.76 16.30
N PRO A 31 9.08 -12.73 16.82
CA PRO A 31 7.73 -13.01 16.34
C PRO A 31 6.85 -11.75 16.31
N LEU A 32 5.89 -11.72 15.38
CA LEU A 32 4.89 -10.66 15.35
C LEU A 32 3.85 -10.87 16.45
N GLN A 33 3.65 -9.84 17.27
CA GLN A 33 2.67 -9.83 18.36
C GLN A 33 1.69 -8.69 18.14
N CYS A 34 0.44 -8.89 18.54
CA CYS A 34 -0.58 -7.89 18.42
C CYS A 34 -1.73 -8.04 19.41
N SER A 35 -2.56 -7.00 19.51
CA SER A 35 -3.94 -7.11 19.96
C SER A 35 -4.91 -6.75 18.83
N ILE A 36 -6.13 -7.28 18.87
CA ILE A 36 -7.20 -6.95 17.92
C ILE A 36 -8.32 -6.29 18.69
N LYS A 37 -8.68 -5.06 18.31
CA LYS A 37 -9.76 -4.29 18.93
C LYS A 37 -10.81 -3.88 17.91
N GLN A 38 -12.03 -3.66 18.38
CA GLN A 38 -13.08 -3.04 17.59
C GLN A 38 -13.08 -1.52 17.81
N GLN A 39 -13.47 -0.78 16.79
CA GLN A 39 -13.73 0.66 16.89
C GLN A 39 -14.77 1.09 15.86
N GLU A 40 -15.47 2.19 16.13
CA GLU A 40 -16.34 2.84 15.15
C GLU A 40 -15.52 3.40 13.98
N LEU A 41 -16.02 3.24 12.75
CA LEU A 41 -15.27 3.54 11.54
C LEU A 41 -14.94 5.03 11.35
N GLU A 42 -15.87 5.93 11.71
CA GLU A 42 -15.78 7.36 11.38
C GLU A 42 -15.58 8.28 12.59
N THR A 43 -15.89 7.78 13.79
CA THR A 43 -15.96 8.56 15.03
C THR A 43 -14.91 8.16 16.05
N ALA A 44 -14.15 7.09 15.80
CA ALA A 44 -13.07 6.68 16.70
C ALA A 44 -11.98 7.76 16.78
N GLU A 45 -11.56 8.07 18.01
CA GLU A 45 -10.48 9.04 18.26
C GLU A 45 -9.11 8.53 17.81
N GLU A 46 -8.90 7.21 17.86
CA GLU A 46 -7.62 6.60 17.51
C GLU A 46 -7.51 6.35 16.00
N PRO A 47 -6.55 6.99 15.31
CA PRO A 47 -6.32 6.76 13.89
C PRO A 47 -5.73 5.38 13.64
N TYR A 48 -6.00 4.84 12.45
CA TYR A 48 -5.40 3.60 11.96
C TYR A 48 -4.82 3.81 10.56
N GLU A 49 -3.95 2.89 10.13
CA GLU A 49 -3.37 2.86 8.80
C GLU A 49 -3.84 1.60 8.06
N CYS A 50 -4.24 1.70 6.81
CA CYS A 50 -4.61 0.51 6.02
C CYS A 50 -3.39 -0.12 5.36
N ILE A 51 -3.34 -1.44 5.30
CA ILE A 51 -2.38 -2.19 4.52
C ILE A 51 -3.04 -2.67 3.23
N SER A 52 -2.45 -2.28 2.11
CA SER A 52 -2.84 -2.72 0.78
C SER A 52 -1.76 -3.64 0.21
N TYR A 53 -2.06 -4.92 0.04
CA TYR A 53 -1.08 -5.93 -0.36
C TYR A 53 -1.75 -6.99 -1.24
N THR A 54 -0.98 -7.67 -2.08
CA THR A 54 -1.49 -8.79 -2.87
C THR A 54 -1.71 -10.00 -1.96
N TRP A 55 -2.86 -10.66 -2.05
CA TRP A 55 -3.06 -11.87 -1.24
C TRP A 55 -2.08 -12.98 -1.63
N GLY A 56 -1.69 -13.05 -2.91
CA GLY A 56 -0.68 -13.99 -3.40
C GLY A 56 -1.12 -15.44 -3.20
N SER A 57 -0.18 -16.29 -2.75
CA SER A 57 -0.51 -17.66 -2.31
C SER A 57 -1.42 -17.61 -1.09
N GLN A 58 -2.54 -18.34 -1.14
CA GLN A 58 -3.47 -18.49 -0.02
C GLN A 58 -2.97 -19.47 1.07
N THR A 59 -1.74 -19.97 0.93
CA THR A 59 -1.12 -20.80 1.97
C THR A 59 -0.85 -19.96 3.21
N LEU A 60 -1.58 -20.27 4.28
CA LEU A 60 -1.30 -19.77 5.62
C LEU A 60 -0.04 -20.47 6.13
N ALA A 61 0.99 -19.70 6.45
CA ALA A 61 2.34 -20.22 6.70
C ALA A 61 3.03 -19.60 7.92
N HIS A 62 2.44 -18.55 8.49
CA HIS A 62 3.02 -17.82 9.62
C HIS A 62 1.97 -17.52 10.68
N ASP A 63 2.41 -17.47 11.93
CA ASP A 63 1.57 -17.14 13.07
C ASP A 63 1.73 -15.64 13.40
N LEU A 64 0.60 -14.97 13.62
CA LEU A 64 0.52 -13.68 14.30
C LEU A 64 -0.03 -13.92 15.71
N TYR A 65 0.76 -13.63 16.74
CA TYR A 65 0.42 -13.95 18.12
C TYR A 65 -0.43 -12.84 18.75
N CYS A 66 -1.59 -13.21 19.31
CA CYS A 66 -2.46 -12.31 20.04
C CYS A 66 -2.05 -12.18 21.52
N ASP A 67 -2.46 -11.09 22.15
CA ASP A 67 -2.19 -10.75 23.55
C ASP A 67 -2.81 -11.72 24.56
N ASP A 68 -3.90 -12.40 24.18
CA ASP A 68 -4.53 -13.49 24.94
C ASP A 68 -3.84 -14.86 24.77
N GLY A 69 -2.75 -14.92 23.99
CA GLY A 69 -2.00 -16.14 23.69
C GLY A 69 -2.55 -16.98 22.53
N SER A 70 -3.63 -16.53 21.89
CA SER A 70 -4.15 -17.15 20.67
C SER A 70 -3.35 -16.75 19.42
N ILE A 71 -3.66 -17.36 18.28
CA ILE A 71 -2.99 -17.08 17.00
C ILE A 71 -3.97 -16.79 15.87
N VAL A 72 -3.57 -15.84 15.01
CA VAL A 72 -4.13 -15.66 13.67
C VAL A 72 -3.10 -16.17 12.67
N GLU A 73 -3.48 -17.16 11.86
CA GLU A 73 -2.62 -17.64 10.78
C GLU A 73 -2.70 -16.69 9.59
N ILE A 74 -1.54 -16.27 9.08
CA ILE A 74 -1.42 -15.32 7.97
C ILE A 74 -0.55 -15.87 6.84
N THR A 75 -0.71 -15.29 5.66
CA THR A 75 0.14 -15.62 4.50
C THR A 75 1.54 -15.06 4.68
N ALA A 76 2.52 -15.65 4.00
CA ALA A 76 3.90 -15.15 3.99
C ALA A 76 4.00 -13.69 3.50
N ASN A 77 3.11 -13.27 2.60
CA ASN A 77 3.12 -11.91 2.09
C ASN A 77 2.65 -10.89 3.15
N LEU A 78 1.55 -11.19 3.87
CA LEU A 78 1.09 -10.32 4.95
C LEU A 78 2.10 -10.31 6.12
N HIS A 79 2.68 -11.47 6.47
CA HIS A 79 3.75 -11.53 7.46
C HIS A 79 4.91 -10.60 7.09
N SER A 80 5.39 -10.67 5.85
CA SER A 80 6.48 -9.81 5.37
C SER A 80 6.13 -8.32 5.42
N ALA A 81 4.90 -7.97 5.05
CA ALA A 81 4.39 -6.60 5.15
C ALA A 81 4.36 -6.10 6.60
N LEU A 82 3.78 -6.88 7.51
CA LEU A 82 3.71 -6.55 8.94
C LEU A 82 5.11 -6.44 9.57
N SER A 83 6.03 -7.36 9.25
CA SER A 83 7.43 -7.25 9.70
C SER A 83 8.09 -5.98 9.20
N ARG A 84 7.82 -5.56 7.96
CA ARG A 84 8.35 -4.30 7.41
C ARG A 84 7.75 -3.07 8.09
N PHE A 85 6.47 -3.13 8.44
CA PHE A 85 5.74 -2.02 9.06
C PHE A 85 5.90 -1.96 10.57
N ARG A 86 6.34 -3.03 11.22
CA ARG A 86 6.61 -3.03 12.66
C ARG A 86 7.59 -1.91 13.02
N SER A 87 7.19 -1.10 13.98
CA SER A 87 8.03 -0.05 14.53
C SER A 87 8.94 -0.63 15.61
N ASN A 88 10.09 0.00 15.81
CA ASN A 88 11.05 -0.47 16.81
C ASN A 88 10.63 -0.09 18.25
N SER A 89 9.76 0.91 18.41
CA SER A 89 9.52 1.54 19.72
C SER A 89 8.06 1.88 20.05
N ARG A 90 7.14 1.83 19.09
CA ARG A 90 5.73 2.17 19.31
C ARG A 90 4.83 1.17 18.60
N SER A 91 3.73 0.78 19.23
CA SER A 91 2.72 -0.03 18.56
C SER A 91 2.11 0.76 17.39
N ARG A 92 1.66 0.05 16.36
CA ARG A 92 0.97 0.66 15.20
C ARG A 92 -0.43 0.10 15.09
N CYS A 93 -1.42 0.98 14.95
CA CYS A 93 -2.79 0.62 14.67
C CYS A 93 -2.96 0.44 13.15
N LEU A 94 -3.16 -0.78 12.71
CA LEU A 94 -3.18 -1.20 11.31
C LEU A 94 -4.51 -1.87 10.97
N TRP A 95 -4.91 -1.79 9.72
CA TRP A 95 -6.04 -2.54 9.17
C TRP A 95 -5.56 -3.38 8.00
N ALA A 96 -5.75 -4.70 8.09
CA ALA A 96 -5.51 -5.64 7.01
C ALA A 96 -6.71 -6.57 6.89
N ASP A 97 -7.33 -6.62 5.73
CA ASP A 97 -8.55 -7.39 5.45
C ASP A 97 -8.49 -8.85 5.95
N ALA A 98 -7.38 -9.56 5.75
CA ALA A 98 -7.22 -10.95 6.16
C ALA A 98 -7.20 -11.17 7.68
N VAL A 99 -6.93 -10.12 8.48
CA VAL A 99 -6.90 -10.19 9.95
C VAL A 99 -8.11 -9.47 10.56
N CYS A 100 -8.49 -8.33 10.02
CA CYS A 100 -9.53 -7.47 10.59
C CYS A 100 -10.95 -7.92 10.21
N ILE A 101 -11.11 -8.67 9.12
CA ILE A 101 -12.37 -9.29 8.74
C ILE A 101 -12.27 -10.79 9.04
N ASN A 102 -13.29 -11.33 9.71
CA ASN A 102 -13.41 -12.78 9.90
C ASN A 102 -13.65 -13.46 8.54
N GLN A 103 -12.58 -13.98 7.94
CA GLN A 103 -12.62 -14.57 6.61
C GLN A 103 -13.46 -15.86 6.53
N ALA A 104 -13.69 -16.51 7.67
CA ALA A 104 -14.53 -17.70 7.77
C ALA A 104 -16.04 -17.37 7.86
N ASP A 105 -16.40 -16.12 8.17
CA ASP A 105 -17.79 -15.68 8.32
C ASP A 105 -18.28 -14.98 7.04
N SER A 106 -19.20 -15.63 6.32
CA SER A 106 -19.80 -15.06 5.11
C SER A 106 -20.74 -13.88 5.38
N GLU A 107 -21.41 -13.85 6.53
CA GLU A 107 -22.28 -12.74 6.93
C GLU A 107 -21.40 -11.51 7.17
N GLU A 108 -20.36 -11.64 7.98
CA GLU A 108 -19.44 -10.53 8.26
C GLU A 108 -18.77 -10.01 6.99
N LYS A 109 -18.28 -10.90 6.11
CA LYS A 109 -17.73 -10.48 4.80
C LYS A 109 -18.73 -9.70 3.96
N SER A 110 -20.00 -10.11 3.95
CA SER A 110 -21.05 -9.41 3.20
C SER A 110 -21.35 -8.02 3.74
N GLU A 111 -21.08 -7.77 5.03
CA GLU A 111 -21.21 -6.46 5.67
C GLU A 111 -19.95 -5.61 5.51
N GLN A 112 -18.76 -6.18 5.69
CA GLN A 112 -17.49 -5.45 5.73
C GLN A 112 -16.91 -5.13 4.34
N ILE A 113 -17.07 -6.01 3.34
CA ILE A 113 -16.53 -5.77 1.98
C ILE A 113 -17.12 -4.48 1.36
N PRO A 114 -18.44 -4.22 1.44
CA PRO A 114 -19.01 -2.94 1.00
C PRO A 114 -18.47 -1.71 1.72
N LEU A 115 -17.92 -1.86 2.95
CA LEU A 115 -17.34 -0.76 3.73
C LEU A 115 -15.90 -0.43 3.33
N MET A 116 -15.19 -1.31 2.60
CA MET A 116 -13.78 -1.10 2.23
C MET A 116 -13.49 0.31 1.66
N PRO A 117 -14.29 0.89 0.74
CA PRO A 117 -14.08 2.28 0.31
C PRO A 117 -14.04 3.30 1.44
N ARG A 118 -14.91 3.15 2.45
CA ARG A 118 -14.97 4.03 3.63
C ARG A 118 -13.79 3.75 4.57
N ILE A 119 -13.40 2.49 4.72
CA ILE A 119 -12.24 2.08 5.53
C ILE A 119 -10.95 2.72 4.99
N TYR A 120 -10.65 2.54 3.71
CA TYR A 120 -9.45 3.13 3.10
C TYR A 120 -9.50 4.67 3.10
N ARG A 121 -10.68 5.27 2.92
CA ARG A 121 -10.84 6.72 2.97
C ARG A 121 -10.56 7.31 4.36
N ASN A 122 -11.06 6.66 5.41
CA ASN A 122 -10.95 7.15 6.79
C ASN A 122 -9.63 6.79 7.49
N ALA A 123 -8.83 5.90 6.90
CA ALA A 123 -7.48 5.64 7.39
C ALA A 123 -6.63 6.92 7.39
N SER A 124 -5.70 7.03 8.34
CA SER A 124 -4.73 8.14 8.37
C SER A 124 -3.68 8.06 7.25
N ARG A 125 -3.40 6.85 6.77
CA ARG A 125 -2.48 6.54 5.67
C ARG A 125 -2.80 5.16 5.10
N VAL A 126 -2.48 4.95 3.82
CA VAL A 126 -2.44 3.62 3.21
C VAL A 126 -1.00 3.20 2.92
N LEU A 127 -0.63 2.03 3.43
CA LEU A 127 0.66 1.37 3.24
C LEU A 127 0.51 0.29 2.16
N VAL A 128 0.97 0.59 0.95
CA VAL A 128 0.96 -0.36 -0.17
C VAL A 128 2.21 -1.23 -0.10
N TRP A 129 2.05 -2.53 0.09
CA TRP A 129 3.15 -3.50 0.05
C TRP A 129 3.22 -4.18 -1.32
N LEU A 130 4.31 -3.91 -2.04
CA LEU A 130 4.58 -4.44 -3.38
C LEU A 130 5.38 -5.75 -3.36
N GLY A 131 5.92 -6.14 -2.22
CA GLY A 131 6.76 -7.33 -2.05
C GLY A 131 8.17 -7.00 -1.51
N SER A 132 8.98 -8.04 -1.30
CA SER A 132 10.30 -7.95 -0.66
C SER A 132 11.36 -7.22 -1.50
N GLY A 133 11.11 -7.00 -2.80
CA GLY A 133 11.99 -6.27 -3.71
C GLY A 133 13.34 -6.95 -3.95
N ILE A 134 13.42 -8.27 -3.73
CA ILE A 134 14.63 -9.08 -3.83
C ILE A 134 15.09 -9.31 -5.27
N ASP A 135 14.21 -9.15 -6.26
CA ASP A 135 14.50 -9.36 -7.68
C ASP A 135 14.89 -8.04 -8.39
N GLY A 136 15.32 -7.04 -7.61
CA GLY A 136 15.82 -5.76 -8.09
C GLY A 136 14.79 -4.64 -8.10
N GLU A 137 13.52 -4.92 -7.77
CA GLU A 137 12.45 -3.90 -7.78
C GLU A 137 12.70 -2.78 -6.78
N GLY A 138 13.38 -3.07 -5.66
CA GLY A 138 13.82 -2.04 -4.72
C GLY A 138 14.82 -1.04 -5.34
N GLU A 139 15.72 -1.49 -6.22
CA GLU A 139 16.58 -0.55 -6.97
C GLU A 139 15.77 0.23 -7.99
N THR A 140 14.77 -0.39 -8.64
CA THR A 140 13.86 0.33 -9.52
C THR A 140 13.15 1.47 -8.79
N VAL A 141 12.65 1.23 -7.58
CA VAL A 141 12.03 2.29 -6.76
C VAL A 141 13.03 3.42 -6.47
N ARG A 142 14.28 3.10 -6.10
CA ARG A 142 15.32 4.13 -5.91
C ARG A 142 15.56 4.94 -7.17
N SER A 143 15.61 4.29 -8.34
CA SER A 143 15.77 4.95 -9.63
C SER A 143 14.58 5.85 -9.96
N LEU A 144 13.34 5.40 -9.72
CA LEU A 144 12.13 6.23 -9.91
C LEU A 144 12.11 7.45 -8.98
N VAL A 145 12.56 7.31 -7.73
CA VAL A 145 12.71 8.44 -6.80
C VAL A 145 13.76 9.44 -7.28
N ARG A 146 14.91 8.96 -7.78
CA ARG A 146 15.96 9.83 -8.35
C ARG A 146 15.45 10.58 -9.59
N LEU A 147 14.76 9.87 -10.48
CA LEU A 147 14.14 10.39 -11.69
C LEU A 147 13.15 11.51 -11.35
N GLY A 148 12.22 11.27 -10.43
CA GLY A 148 11.24 12.28 -9.99
C GLY A 148 11.91 13.57 -9.52
N ARG A 149 12.99 13.47 -8.73
CA ARG A 149 13.75 14.65 -8.25
C ARG A 149 14.46 15.40 -9.38
N GLN A 150 14.94 14.71 -10.41
CA GLN A 150 15.56 15.35 -11.57
C GLN A 150 14.50 16.09 -12.40
N LEU A 151 13.32 15.49 -12.60
CA LEU A 151 12.20 16.09 -13.33
C LEU A 151 11.62 17.31 -12.62
N ASP A 152 11.53 17.28 -11.29
CA ASP A 152 11.13 18.44 -10.50
C ASP A 152 12.08 19.63 -10.79
N ARG A 153 13.40 19.39 -10.79
CA ARG A 153 14.40 20.44 -11.09
C ARG A 153 14.27 21.02 -12.49
N LEU A 154 13.98 20.18 -13.48
CA LEU A 154 13.75 20.62 -14.86
C LEU A 154 12.49 21.48 -14.99
N SER A 155 11.45 21.17 -14.22
CA SER A 155 10.20 21.91 -14.23
C SER A 155 10.31 23.31 -13.60
N PHE A 156 11.26 23.52 -12.68
CA PHE A 156 11.53 24.83 -12.05
C PHE A 156 12.54 25.69 -12.82
N ASN A 157 13.44 25.09 -13.59
CA ASN A 157 14.44 25.81 -14.39
C ASN A 157 14.05 25.75 -15.88
N SER A 158 13.22 26.68 -16.32
CA SER A 158 12.59 26.72 -17.66
C SER A 158 13.56 26.98 -18.84
N SER A 159 14.85 26.73 -18.72
CA SER A 159 15.82 26.93 -19.81
C SER A 159 17.08 26.06 -19.64
N GLN A 160 17.27 25.10 -20.56
CA GLN A 160 18.57 24.56 -20.99
C GLN A 160 19.45 23.83 -19.95
N ASP A 161 18.97 22.73 -19.39
CA ASP A 161 19.89 21.68 -18.90
C ASP A 161 19.85 20.47 -19.83
N GLN A 162 20.39 20.66 -21.05
CA GLN A 162 20.51 19.58 -22.05
C GLN A 162 21.29 18.38 -21.50
N GLU A 163 22.25 18.62 -20.61
CA GLU A 163 23.03 17.57 -19.96
C GLU A 163 22.14 16.74 -19.01
N THR A 164 21.30 17.38 -18.19
CA THR A 164 20.34 16.68 -17.34
C THR A 164 19.30 15.92 -18.16
N VAL A 165 18.78 16.50 -19.26
CA VAL A 165 17.86 15.78 -20.16
C VAL A 165 18.51 14.53 -20.74
N GLN A 166 19.71 14.66 -21.31
CA GLN A 166 20.43 13.54 -21.90
C GLN A 166 20.78 12.46 -20.85
N ARG A 167 21.12 12.89 -19.63
CA ARG A 167 21.36 11.97 -18.51
C ARG A 167 20.11 11.21 -18.10
N VAL A 168 18.96 11.89 -18.02
CA VAL A 168 17.67 11.26 -17.72
C VAL A 168 17.29 10.25 -18.81
N GLU A 169 17.43 10.61 -20.08
CA GLU A 169 17.14 9.69 -21.20
C GLU A 169 18.04 8.44 -21.18
N SER A 170 19.33 8.59 -20.89
CA SER A 170 20.26 7.47 -20.73
C SER A 170 19.84 6.55 -19.57
N GLN A 171 19.52 7.14 -18.42
CA GLN A 171 19.09 6.38 -17.24
C GLN A 171 17.78 5.62 -17.47
N LEU A 172 16.82 6.25 -18.16
CA LEU A 172 15.55 5.61 -18.53
C LEU A 172 15.76 4.43 -19.49
N SER A 173 16.65 4.60 -20.48
CA SER A 173 16.98 3.57 -21.45
C SER A 173 17.63 2.35 -20.77
N GLU A 174 18.56 2.58 -19.83
CA GLU A 174 19.21 1.51 -19.05
C GLU A 174 18.24 0.82 -18.07
N ALA A 175 17.31 1.57 -17.47
CA ALA A 175 16.36 1.05 -16.48
C ALA A 175 15.03 0.56 -17.09
N GLN A 176 14.86 0.59 -18.41
CA GLN A 176 13.59 0.32 -19.08
C GLN A 176 12.96 -1.02 -18.63
N GLU A 177 13.74 -2.09 -18.63
CA GLU A 177 13.23 -3.43 -18.29
C GLU A 177 12.86 -3.54 -16.81
N SER A 178 13.66 -2.94 -15.92
CA SER A 178 13.39 -2.99 -14.48
C SER A 178 12.18 -2.13 -14.10
N ILE A 179 11.98 -0.99 -14.75
CA ILE A 179 10.77 -0.15 -14.65
C ILE A 179 9.54 -0.92 -15.13
N ARG A 180 9.64 -1.60 -16.26
CA ARG A 180 8.53 -2.40 -16.79
C ARG A 180 8.14 -3.52 -15.82
N LYS A 181 9.12 -4.31 -15.35
CA LYS A 181 8.88 -5.38 -14.37
C LYS A 181 8.26 -4.86 -13.07
N PHE A 182 8.71 -3.70 -12.59
CA PHE A 182 8.12 -3.06 -11.41
C PHE A 182 6.62 -2.78 -11.61
N PHE A 183 6.22 -2.19 -12.72
CA PHE A 183 4.80 -1.90 -12.97
C PHE A 183 3.99 -3.16 -13.33
N GLN A 184 4.65 -4.27 -13.67
CA GLN A 184 4.01 -5.59 -13.81
C GLN A 184 3.82 -6.33 -12.48
N LEU A 185 4.28 -5.77 -11.35
CA LEU A 185 4.06 -6.39 -10.05
C LEU A 185 2.56 -6.64 -9.81
N PRO A 186 2.17 -7.79 -9.22
CA PRO A 186 0.78 -8.24 -9.19
C PRO A 186 -0.20 -7.23 -8.57
N TRP A 187 0.30 -6.36 -7.69
CA TRP A 187 -0.50 -5.32 -7.06
C TRP A 187 -1.13 -4.38 -8.08
N PHE A 188 -0.39 -3.94 -9.11
CA PHE A 188 -0.90 -3.01 -10.13
C PHE A 188 -2.04 -3.61 -10.99
N GLY A 189 -2.16 -4.94 -11.03
CA GLY A 189 -3.22 -5.64 -11.76
C GLY A 189 -4.50 -5.89 -10.94
N ARG A 190 -4.53 -5.53 -9.65
CA ARG A 190 -5.68 -5.85 -8.78
C ARG A 190 -6.89 -4.97 -9.09
N ARG A 191 -8.09 -5.56 -8.98
CA ARG A 191 -9.37 -4.87 -9.22
C ARG A 191 -9.68 -3.77 -8.19
N TRP A 192 -9.20 -3.93 -6.96
CA TRP A 192 -9.51 -3.04 -5.84
C TRP A 192 -8.53 -1.87 -5.66
N VAL A 193 -7.49 -1.77 -6.51
CA VAL A 193 -6.43 -0.74 -6.39
C VAL A 193 -6.98 0.68 -6.32
N VAL A 194 -8.11 0.96 -6.99
CA VAL A 194 -8.74 2.28 -6.93
C VAL A 194 -9.13 2.64 -5.48
N GLN A 195 -9.74 1.73 -4.74
CA GLN A 195 -10.14 2.02 -3.36
C GLN A 195 -8.91 2.20 -2.46
N GLU A 196 -7.89 1.39 -2.70
CA GLU A 196 -6.68 1.31 -1.90
C GLU A 196 -5.73 2.50 -2.14
N ALA A 197 -5.66 3.03 -3.36
CA ALA A 197 -4.65 4.02 -3.74
C ALA A 197 -5.20 5.40 -4.13
N VAL A 198 -6.52 5.56 -4.31
CA VAL A 198 -7.12 6.83 -4.74
C VAL A 198 -7.88 7.53 -3.61
N LEU A 199 -8.54 6.77 -2.73
CA LEU A 199 -9.50 7.33 -1.78
C LEU A 199 -8.85 7.96 -0.54
N ASN A 200 -7.57 7.69 -0.32
CA ASN A 200 -6.79 8.27 0.77
C ASN A 200 -5.79 9.30 0.23
N PRO A 201 -5.65 10.48 0.85
CA PRO A 201 -4.68 11.49 0.40
C PRO A 201 -3.22 11.12 0.69
N ASP A 202 -2.95 10.22 1.65
CA ASP A 202 -1.61 9.78 2.03
C ASP A 202 -1.41 8.28 1.73
N VAL A 203 -0.82 8.00 0.57
CA VAL A 203 -0.53 6.63 0.11
C VAL A 203 0.97 6.48 -0.13
N VAL A 204 1.57 5.47 0.50
CA VAL A 204 3.00 5.17 0.42
C VAL A 204 3.20 3.73 -0.05
N PHE A 205 3.99 3.57 -1.10
CA PHE A 205 4.34 2.29 -1.69
C PHE A 205 5.66 1.81 -1.12
N TYR A 206 5.69 0.56 -0.67
CA TYR A 206 6.83 -0.13 -0.10
C TYR A 206 7.22 -1.28 -0.99
N CYS A 207 8.50 -1.32 -1.36
CA CYS A 207 9.11 -2.44 -2.07
C CYS A 207 10.42 -2.79 -1.34
N GLY A 208 10.39 -3.89 -0.59
CA GLY A 208 11.46 -4.24 0.35
C GLY A 208 11.72 -3.12 1.35
N LEU A 209 12.97 -2.65 1.39
CA LEU A 209 13.39 -1.56 2.28
C LEU A 209 13.11 -0.17 1.71
N THR A 210 12.68 -0.07 0.45
CA THR A 210 12.49 1.21 -0.23
C THR A 210 11.03 1.62 -0.23
N GLU A 211 10.80 2.92 -0.26
CA GLU A 211 9.47 3.50 -0.28
C GLU A 211 9.36 4.69 -1.24
N ILE A 212 8.18 4.89 -1.80
CA ILE A 212 7.83 6.01 -2.67
C ILE A 212 6.38 6.43 -2.44
N SER A 213 6.13 7.73 -2.27
CA SER A 213 4.76 8.24 -2.14
C SER A 213 4.03 8.20 -3.47
N TRP A 214 2.71 8.03 -3.45
CA TRP A 214 1.89 8.02 -4.66
C TRP A 214 2.14 9.21 -5.60
N PRO A 215 2.19 10.48 -5.13
CA PRO A 215 2.45 11.61 -6.02
C PRO A 215 3.80 11.50 -6.74
N ARG A 216 4.85 11.02 -6.05
CA ARG A 216 6.18 10.85 -6.65
C ARG A 216 6.20 9.72 -7.66
N LEU A 217 5.54 8.60 -7.34
CA LEU A 217 5.44 7.47 -8.26
C LEU A 217 4.67 7.87 -9.52
N TYR A 218 3.58 8.61 -9.36
CA TYR A 218 2.76 9.07 -10.46
C TYR A 218 3.49 10.09 -11.36
N LEU A 219 4.21 11.06 -10.78
CA LEU A 219 5.05 11.98 -11.55
C LEU A 219 6.16 11.25 -12.32
N ALA A 220 6.81 10.28 -11.69
CA ALA A 220 7.81 9.46 -12.37
C ALA A 220 7.17 8.68 -13.54
N PHE A 221 5.97 8.12 -13.33
CA PHE A 221 5.20 7.41 -14.36
C PHE A 221 4.83 8.31 -15.54
N GLU A 222 4.38 9.55 -15.32
CA GLU A 222 4.02 10.47 -16.41
C GLU A 222 5.20 10.89 -17.28
N ALA A 223 6.42 10.87 -16.73
CA ALA A 223 7.63 11.17 -17.46
C ALA A 223 8.22 9.97 -18.21
N LEU A 224 7.65 8.78 -18.05
CA LEU A 224 8.11 7.59 -18.75
C LEU A 224 7.73 7.65 -20.24
N PRO A 225 8.69 7.50 -21.17
CA PRO A 225 8.39 7.46 -22.60
C PRO A 225 7.46 6.30 -22.97
N ASP A 226 6.62 6.51 -24.00
CA ASP A 226 5.64 5.52 -24.46
C ASP A 226 6.28 4.16 -24.81
N TYR A 227 7.53 4.16 -25.28
CA TYR A 227 8.23 2.94 -25.67
C TYR A 227 8.42 1.93 -24.53
N ILE A 228 8.35 2.38 -23.27
CA ILE A 228 8.42 1.50 -22.10
C ILE A 228 7.24 0.51 -22.10
N TRP A 229 6.09 0.92 -22.65
CA TRP A 229 4.81 0.21 -22.60
C TRP A 229 4.47 -0.60 -23.85
N ASN A 230 5.38 -0.70 -24.82
CA ASN A 230 5.13 -1.25 -26.17
C ASN A 230 4.77 -2.76 -26.25
N ASP A 231 4.66 -3.48 -25.14
CA ASP A 231 4.15 -4.85 -25.12
C ASP A 231 2.68 -4.93 -24.64
N ASN A 232 2.01 -6.06 -24.92
CA ASN A 232 0.59 -6.25 -24.61
C ASN A 232 0.27 -6.14 -23.10
N SER A 233 1.21 -6.48 -22.22
CA SER A 233 1.05 -6.33 -20.76
C SER A 233 1.23 -4.88 -20.30
N GLY A 234 2.20 -4.17 -20.86
CA GLY A 234 2.52 -2.78 -20.58
C GLY A 234 1.36 -1.85 -20.91
N SER A 235 0.66 -2.08 -22.03
CA SER A 235 -0.50 -1.26 -22.43
C SER A 235 -1.66 -1.31 -21.41
N ARG A 236 -1.92 -2.46 -20.78
CA ARG A 236 -3.00 -2.59 -19.77
C ARG A 236 -2.62 -1.89 -18.48
N VAL A 237 -1.41 -2.13 -17.99
CA VAL A 237 -0.88 -1.51 -16.77
C VAL A 237 -0.81 0.01 -16.91
N HIS A 238 -0.34 0.51 -18.05
CA HIS A 238 -0.29 1.93 -18.37
C HIS A 238 -1.68 2.59 -18.28
N LYS A 239 -2.71 1.99 -18.91
CA LYS A 239 -4.09 2.48 -18.84
C LYS A 239 -4.65 2.47 -17.41
N SER A 240 -4.34 1.43 -16.62
CA SER A 240 -4.75 1.37 -15.22
C SER A 240 -4.11 2.49 -14.39
N LEU A 241 -2.81 2.73 -14.56
CA LEU A 241 -2.08 3.79 -13.86
C LEU A 241 -2.54 5.19 -14.26
N GLN A 242 -2.77 5.42 -15.55
CA GLN A 242 -3.39 6.67 -16.04
C GLN A 242 -4.73 6.91 -15.36
N LYS A 243 -5.61 5.89 -15.36
CA LYS A 243 -6.93 6.01 -14.71
C LYS A 243 -6.82 6.27 -13.20
N LEU A 244 -5.88 5.61 -12.51
CA LEU A 244 -5.64 5.87 -11.08
C LEU A 244 -5.17 7.32 -10.85
N GLY A 245 -4.28 7.82 -11.70
CA GLY A 245 -3.82 9.20 -11.70
C GLY A 245 -4.93 10.21 -11.89
N ASP A 246 -5.76 10.02 -12.91
CA ASP A 246 -6.89 10.88 -13.23
C ASP A 246 -7.89 10.93 -12.07
N LEU A 247 -8.22 9.78 -11.51
CA LEU A 247 -9.12 9.68 -10.35
C LEU A 247 -8.51 10.34 -9.11
N TRP A 248 -7.21 10.15 -8.87
CA TRP A 248 -6.51 10.78 -7.75
C TRP A 248 -6.45 12.30 -7.87
N ARG A 249 -6.20 12.83 -9.08
CA ARG A 249 -6.23 14.27 -9.36
C ARG A 249 -7.62 14.85 -9.12
N ALA A 250 -8.66 14.19 -9.66
CA ALA A 250 -10.04 14.61 -9.47
C ALA A 250 -10.42 14.61 -7.99
N TYR A 251 -10.08 13.55 -7.26
CA TYR A 251 -10.36 13.44 -5.83
C TYR A 251 -9.60 14.48 -5.01
N SER A 252 -8.29 14.63 -5.21
CA SER A 252 -7.46 15.62 -4.51
C SER A 252 -7.94 17.06 -4.73
N TYR A 253 -8.43 17.37 -5.93
CA TYR A 253 -9.04 18.66 -6.23
C TYR A 253 -10.36 18.88 -5.48
N LEU A 254 -11.23 17.87 -5.45
CA LEU A 254 -12.51 17.92 -4.73
C LEU A 254 -12.31 18.05 -3.21
N SER A 255 -11.38 17.28 -2.63
CA SER A 255 -11.07 17.35 -1.19
C SER A 255 -10.53 18.72 -0.78
N ARG A 256 -9.69 19.36 -1.62
CA ARG A 256 -9.21 20.72 -1.36
C ARG A 256 -10.31 21.77 -1.39
N LYS A 257 -11.32 21.61 -2.27
CA LYS A 257 -12.46 22.52 -2.32
C LYS A 257 -13.36 22.41 -1.09
N ALA A 258 -13.61 21.19 -0.61
CA ALA A 258 -14.42 20.96 0.59
C ALA A 258 -13.85 21.65 1.84
N VAL A 259 -12.53 21.60 2.01
CA VAL A 259 -11.81 22.25 3.14
C VAL A 259 -11.78 23.78 3.00
N SER A 260 -11.91 24.33 1.78
CA SER A 260 -11.94 25.79 1.55
C SER A 260 -13.34 26.42 1.65
N SER A 261 -14.36 25.60 1.87
CA SER A 261 -15.77 26.01 1.99
C SER A 261 -16.33 25.92 3.41
N GLU A 262 -15.48 25.59 4.38
CA GLU A 262 -15.73 25.67 5.84
C GLU A 262 -14.96 26.87 6.42
#